data_AF-A0A2N9XC73-F1
#
_entry.id   AF-A0A2N9XC73-F1
#
_cell.length_a   1.000
_cell.length_b   1.000
_cell.length_c   1.000
_cell.angle_alpha   90.00
_cell.angle_beta   90.00
_cell.angle_gamma   90.00
#
_symmetry.space_group_name_H-M   'P 1'
#
loop_
_entity.id
_entity.type
_entity.pdbx_description
1 polymer ?
#
loop_
_entity_poly.entity_id
_entity_poly.type
_entity_poly.pdbx_seq_one_letter_code
_entity_poly.pdbx_strand_id
1 'polypeptide(L)' 'MIEVKKPEAVAIEYPVARRYRSDGMIVIFWSEELGTIVHAGTSRFPMEFKAERWTPCTDEDVWEPVDVHIYG' A
#
# COMPACT_ATOMS: atom_id res chain seq x y z
N MET A 1 30.39 -2.46 -23.77
CA MET A 1 29.50 -3.26 -22.89
C MET A 1 28.91 -2.26 -21.91
N ILE A 2 27.63 -1.92 -22.03
CA ILE A 2 26.99 -0.94 -21.14
C ILE A 2 26.36 -1.74 -19.99
N GLU A 3 26.97 -1.68 -18.81
CA GLU A 3 26.38 -2.24 -17.60
C GLU A 3 25.25 -1.33 -17.15
N VAL A 4 24.01 -1.78 -17.36
CA VAL A 4 22.83 -1.19 -16.73
C VAL A 4 22.83 -1.67 -15.29
N LYS A 5 23.32 -0.85 -14.36
CA LYS A 5 23.12 -1.09 -12.92
C LYS A 5 21.62 -1.05 -12.65
N LYS A 6 21.07 -2.19 -12.21
CA LYS A 6 19.72 -2.23 -11.62
C LYS A 6 19.70 -1.19 -10.49
N PRO A 7 18.76 -0.24 -10.47
CA PRO A 7 18.64 0.65 -9.33
C PRO A 7 18.46 -0.21 -8.09
N GLU A 8 19.22 0.09 -7.04
CA GLU A 8 19.01 -0.53 -5.73
C GLU A 8 17.55 -0.30 -5.37
N ALA A 9 16.81 -1.39 -5.16
CA ALA A 9 15.43 -1.30 -4.73
C ALA A 9 15.43 -0.53 -3.41
N VAL A 10 14.84 0.67 -3.41
CA VAL A 10 14.67 1.45 -2.19
C VAL A 10 13.89 0.57 -1.23
N ALA A 11 14.53 0.17 -0.14
CA ALA A 11 13.89 -0.65 0.87
C ALA A 11 12.73 0.16 1.47
N ILE A 12 11.51 -0.36 1.37
CA ILE A 12 10.35 0.26 2.00
C ILE A 12 10.46 0.07 3.52
N GLU A 13 10.39 1.18 4.25
CA GLU A 13 10.22 1.16 5.70
C GLU A 13 8.72 1.12 6.02
N TYR A 14 8.28 0.06 6.70
CA TYR A 14 6.90 -0.11 7.13
C TYR A 14 6.65 0.56 8.50
N PRO A 15 5.41 1.02 8.79
CA PRO A 15 4.22 0.91 7.95
C PRO A 15 4.16 1.95 6.83
N VAL A 16 3.52 1.60 5.72
CA VAL A 16 3.22 2.55 4.62
C VAL A 16 1.73 2.60 4.33
N ALA A 17 1.23 3.81 4.09
CA ALA A 17 -0.14 4.02 3.69
C ALA A 17 -0.23 4.14 2.16
N ARG A 18 -1.17 3.39 1.59
CA ARG A 18 -1.45 3.40 0.16
C ARG A 18 -2.94 3.53 -0.09
N ARG A 19 -3.30 4.29 -1.12
CA ARG A 19 -4.68 4.37 -1.62
C ARG A 19 -4.81 3.50 -2.87
N TYR A 20 -5.85 2.67 -2.92
CA TYR A 20 -6.17 1.85 -4.09
C TYR A 20 -6.78 2.77 -5.15
N ARG A 21 -6.20 2.79 -6.35
CA ARG A 21 -6.63 3.73 -7.41
C ARG A 21 -8.05 3.49 -7.91
N SER A 22 -8.55 2.26 -7.80
CA SER A 22 -9.85 1.87 -8.38
C SER A 22 -11.06 2.34 -7.54
N ASP A 23 -11.03 2.12 -6.22
CA ASP A 23 -12.16 2.39 -5.32
C ASP A 23 -11.86 3.41 -4.20
N GLY A 24 -10.63 3.92 -4.15
CA GLY A 24 -10.19 4.91 -3.16
C GLY A 24 -9.97 4.35 -1.76
N MET A 25 -10.01 3.03 -1.57
CA MET A 25 -9.71 2.38 -0.30
C MET A 25 -8.29 2.71 0.16
N ILE A 26 -8.11 3.03 1.44
CA ILE A 26 -6.78 3.27 2.04
C ILE A 26 -6.42 2.10 2.93
N VAL A 27 -5.24 1.54 2.69
CA VAL A 27 -4.67 0.42 3.44
C VAL A 27 -3.36 0.87 4.07
N ILE A 28 -3.20 0.58 5.36
CA ILE A 28 -1.90 0.64 6.03
C ILE A 28 -1.26 -0.74 5.92
N PHE A 29 -0.16 -0.81 5.20
CA PHE A 29 0.66 -2.00 5.01
C PHE A 29 1.73 -2.10 6.10
N TRP A 30 1.91 -3.28 6.69
CA TRP A 30 3.04 -3.61 7.59
C TRP A 30 4.01 -4.62 6.96
N SER A 31 3.69 -5.13 5.78
CA SER A 31 4.62 -5.79 4.86
C SER A 31 4.09 -5.59 3.42
N GLU A 32 4.77 -6.15 2.42
CA GLU A 32 4.46 -5.89 1.01
C GLU A 32 3.02 -6.24 0.63
N GLU A 33 2.46 -7.31 1.19
CA GLU A 33 1.11 -7.80 0.85
C GLU A 33 0.17 -7.86 2.06
N LEU A 34 0.64 -7.48 3.27
CA LEU A 34 -0.15 -7.51 4.50
C LEU A 34 -0.56 -6.09 4.91
N GLY A 35 -1.86 -5.86 5.07
CA GLY A 35 -2.38 -4.54 5.41
C GLY A 35 -3.80 -4.53 5.96
N THR A 36 -4.14 -3.44 6.66
CA THR A 36 -5.47 -3.18 7.26
C THR A 36 -6.12 -2.01 6.55
N ILE A 37 -7.39 -2.17 6.19
CA ILE A 37 -8.20 -1.07 5.65
C ILE A 37 -8.48 -0.05 6.76
N VAL A 38 -8.04 1.19 6.55
CA VAL A 38 -8.34 2.34 7.44
C VAL A 38 -9.36 3.31 6.83
N HIS A 39 -9.62 3.19 5.52
CA HIS A 39 -10.68 3.90 4.84
C HIS A 39 -11.24 3.01 3.73
N ALA A 40 -12.55 2.74 3.72
CA ALA A 40 -13.14 1.81 2.77
C ALA A 40 -13.32 2.39 1.34
N GLY A 41 -13.33 3.72 1.17
CA GLY A 41 -13.67 4.33 -0.11
C GLY A 41 -15.06 3.89 -0.58
N THR A 42 -15.17 3.39 -1.81
CA THR A 42 -16.38 2.72 -2.35
C THR A 42 -16.30 1.20 -2.30
N SER A 43 -15.28 0.65 -1.65
CA SER A 43 -15.07 -0.79 -1.55
C SER A 43 -16.17 -1.48 -0.74
N ARG A 44 -16.44 -2.75 -1.08
CA ARG A 44 -17.37 -3.61 -0.32
C ARG A 44 -16.74 -4.18 0.96
N PHE A 45 -15.43 -4.07 1.12
CA PHE A 45 -14.74 -4.57 2.29
C PHE A 45 -14.97 -3.63 3.47
N PRO A 46 -15.26 -4.17 4.67
CA PRO A 46 -15.45 -3.33 5.85
C PRO A 46 -14.13 -2.67 6.26
N MET A 47 -14.22 -1.53 6.96
CA MET A 47 -13.07 -0.98 7.68
C MET A 47 -12.52 -2.02 8.67
N GLU A 48 -11.23 -1.91 9.00
CA GLU A 48 -10.50 -2.84 9.87
C GLU A 48 -10.31 -4.25 9.30
N PHE A 49 -10.81 -4.52 8.09
CA PHE A 49 -10.51 -5.77 7.40
C PHE A 49 -9.02 -5.89 7.15
N LYS A 50 -8.47 -7.05 7.53
CA LYS A 50 -7.07 -7.42 7.34
C LYS A 50 -7.03 -8.46 6.24
N ALA A 51 -6.31 -8.16 5.16
CA ALA A 51 -5.99 -9.17 4.17
C ALA A 51 -4.52 -9.56 4.29
N GLU A 52 -4.25 -10.85 4.09
CA GLU A 52 -2.90 -11.39 4.14
C GLU A 52 -2.26 -11.51 2.73
N ARG A 53 -2.98 -11.12 1.68
CA ARG A 53 -2.57 -11.25 0.27
C ARG A 53 -3.14 -10.13 -0.59
N TRP A 54 -2.81 -8.89 -0.25
CA TRP A 54 -3.04 -7.76 -1.16
C TRP A 54 -2.09 -7.84 -2.36
N THR A 55 -2.44 -7.15 -3.46
CA THR A 55 -1.41 -6.79 -4.45
C THR A 55 -0.29 -6.02 -3.75
N PRO A 56 1.00 -6.33 -4.04
CA PRO A 56 2.14 -5.66 -3.43
C PRO A 56 2.00 -4.13 -3.32
N CYS A 57 2.27 -3.56 -2.15
CA CYS A 57 2.19 -2.11 -1.92
C CYS A 57 3.25 -1.30 -2.69
N THR A 58 4.17 -1.99 -3.37
CA THR A 58 5.18 -1.50 -4.30
C THR A 58 4.63 -1.29 -5.71
N ASP A 59 3.48 -1.87 -6.04
CA ASP A 59 2.85 -1.75 -7.35
C ASP A 59 2.18 -0.38 -7.52
N GLU A 60 2.84 0.53 -8.22
CA GLU A 60 2.39 1.90 -8.46
C GLU A 60 1.23 2.01 -9.46
N ASP A 61 0.95 0.96 -10.24
CA ASP A 61 -0.21 0.89 -11.15
C ASP A 61 -1.49 0.61 -10.37
N VAL A 62 -1.37 -0.05 -9.21
CA VAL A 62 -2.49 -0.41 -8.33
C VAL A 62 -2.64 0.61 -7.20
N TRP A 63 -1.52 1.03 -6.60
CA TRP A 63 -1.48 1.84 -5.39
C TRP A 63 -0.90 3.22 -5.66
N GLU A 64 -1.37 4.21 -4.92
CA GLU A 64 -0.73 5.53 -4.84
C GLU A 64 -0.35 5.84 -3.39
N PRO A 65 0.78 6.55 -3.16
CA PRO A 65 1.16 6.99 -1.82
C PRO A 65 0.13 7.96 -1.26
N VAL A 66 -0.15 7.87 0.04
CA VAL A 66 -1.03 8.80 0.76
C VAL A 66 -0.47 9.08 2.15
N ASP A 67 -0.55 10.33 2.59
CA ASP A 67 -0.20 10.71 3.95
C ASP A 67 -1.38 10.49 4.89
N VAL A 68 -1.15 9.71 5.96
CA VAL A 68 -2.15 9.43 7.00
C VAL A 68 -1.65 9.98 8.33
N HIS A 69 -2.49 10.77 8.99
CA HIS A 69 -2.23 11.27 10.34
C HIS A 69 -3.06 10.46 11.34
N ILE A 70 -2.40 9.87 12.34
CA ILE A 70 -3.03 9.08 13.41
C ILE A 70 -2.99 9.92 14.69
N TYR A 71 -4.15 10.07 15.35
CA TYR A 71 -4.31 10.80 16.61
C TYR A 71 -4.63 9.82 17.75
N GLY A 72 -4.30 10.19 18.99
CA GLY A 72 -4.56 9.42 20.20
C GLY A 72 -4.97 10.32 21.36
#